data_AF-A0A0D7ADX2-F1
#
_entry.id   AF-A0A0D7ADX2-F1
#
_cell.length_a   1.000
_cell.length_b   1.000
_cell.length_c   1.000
_cell.angle_alpha   90.00
_cell.angle_beta   90.00
_cell.angle_gamma   90.00
#
_symmetry.space_group_name_H-M   'P 1'
#
loop_
_entity.id
_entity.type
_entity.pdbx_description
1 polymer ?
#
loop_
_entity_poly.entity_id
_entity_poly.type
_entity_poly.pdbx_seq_one_letter_code
_entity_poly.pdbx_strand_id
1 'polypeptide(L)' 'MDACTFYPYAPNEVKHRRRTTSAQLKILEGVFKTDTKPNAALRNKLAVELDMTSRGVQVWFQNR' A
#
# COMPACT_ATOMS: atom_id res chain seq x y z
N MET A 1 23.25 -27.91 -29.20
CA MET A 1 22.26 -28.13 -28.12
C MET A 1 22.18 -26.86 -27.30
N ASP A 2 21.29 -25.99 -27.73
CA ASP A 2 20.91 -24.73 -27.11
C ASP A 2 20.29 -24.98 -25.73
N ALA A 3 20.83 -24.33 -24.71
CA ALA A 3 20.21 -24.31 -23.39
C ALA A 3 20.35 -22.91 -22.79
N CYS A 4 19.76 -21.92 -23.48
CA CYS A 4 19.30 -20.70 -22.81
C CYS A 4 18.43 -21.16 -21.64
N THR A 5 19.04 -21.12 -20.46
CA THR A 5 18.47 -21.61 -19.22
C THR A 5 17.20 -20.82 -18.96
N PHE A 6 16.07 -21.47 -19.22
CA PHE A 6 14.73 -21.06 -18.83
C PHE A 6 14.77 -20.74 -17.34
N TYR A 7 14.87 -19.45 -17.00
CA TYR A 7 14.64 -19.01 -15.64
C TYR A 7 13.18 -19.41 -15.34
N PRO A 8 12.91 -20.29 -14.35
CA PRO A 8 11.54 -20.60 -14.00
C PRO A 8 10.93 -19.33 -13.42
N TYR A 9 10.21 -18.59 -14.27
CA TYR A 9 9.33 -17.53 -13.84
C TYR A 9 8.34 -18.18 -12.89
N ALA A 10 8.46 -17.88 -11.60
CA ALA A 10 7.52 -18.28 -10.56
C ALA A 10 6.52 -17.11 -10.39
N PRO A 11 5.44 -17.04 -11.20
CA PRO A 11 4.48 -15.92 -11.21
C PRO A 11 3.70 -15.74 -9.90
N ASN A 12 3.90 -16.62 -8.92
CA ASN A 12 2.96 -16.80 -7.82
C ASN A 12 3.55 -16.48 -6.43
N GLU A 13 4.62 -15.70 -6.34
CA GLU A 13 4.84 -14.92 -5.12
C GLU A 13 3.76 -13.84 -5.04
N VAL A 14 2.57 -14.27 -4.64
CA VAL A 14 1.52 -13.40 -4.11
C VAL A 14 2.17 -12.73 -2.92
N LYS A 15 2.78 -11.56 -3.14
CA LYS A 15 3.19 -10.65 -2.07
C LYS A 15 1.97 -10.52 -1.20
N HIS A 16 1.99 -11.20 -0.04
CA HIS A 16 0.89 -11.23 0.90
C HIS A 16 0.47 -9.78 1.08
N ARG A 17 -0.69 -9.41 0.51
CA ARG A 17 -1.22 -8.06 0.66
C ARG A 17 -1.27 -7.86 2.16
N ARG A 18 -0.37 -7.03 2.70
CA ARG A 18 -0.47 -6.59 4.09
C ARG A 18 -1.79 -5.87 4.18
N ARG A 19 -2.80 -6.60 4.65
CA ARG A 19 -4.15 -6.08 4.78
C ARG A 19 -4.06 -5.00 5.84
N THR A 20 -4.43 -3.79 5.48
CA THR A 20 -4.61 -2.72 6.45
C THR A 20 -5.58 -3.20 7.51
N THR A 21 -5.15 -3.18 8.76
CA THR A 21 -5.98 -3.55 9.90
C THR A 21 -7.14 -2.57 10.04
N SER A 22 -8.23 -3.02 10.66
CA SER A 22 -9.43 -2.20 10.86
C SER A 22 -9.14 -0.90 11.64
N ALA A 23 -8.17 -0.94 12.57
CA ALA A 23 -7.71 0.24 13.29
C ALA A 23 -7.04 1.27 12.36
N GLN A 24 -6.16 0.81 11.47
CA GLN A 24 -5.50 1.67 10.49
C GLN A 24 -6.51 2.27 9.50
N LEU A 25 -7.52 1.49 9.09
CA LEU A 25 -8.60 1.96 8.22
C LEU A 25 -9.41 3.08 8.86
N LYS A 26 -9.72 2.99 10.16
CA LYS A 26 -10.49 4.02 10.87
C LYS A 26 -9.81 5.38 10.86
N ILE A 27 -8.48 5.41 11.00
CA ILE A 27 -7.66 6.63 10.89
C ILE A 27 -7.68 7.16 9.45
N LEU A 28 -7.41 6.29 8.47
CA LEU A 28 -7.41 6.64 7.05
C LEU A 28 -8.75 7.23 6.60
N GLU A 29 -9.87 6.63 7.01
CA GLU A 29 -11.21 7.13 6.72
C GLU A 29 -11.52 8.46 7.44
N GLY A 30 -11.03 8.63 8.67
CA GLY A 30 -11.16 9.89 9.40
C GLY A 30 -10.48 11.05 8.66
N VAL A 31 -9.28 10.81 8.14
CA VAL A 31 -8.56 11.78 7.31
C VAL A 31 -9.21 11.94 5.94
N PHE A 32 -9.69 10.86 5.31
CA PHE A 32 -10.38 10.93 4.02
C PHE A 32 -11.64 11.80 4.05
N LYS A 33 -12.36 11.80 5.18
CA LYS A 33 -13.53 12.66 5.38
C LYS A 33 -13.18 14.15 5.43
N THR A 34 -11.98 14.49 5.86
CA THR A 34 -11.52 15.89 5.98
C THR A 34 -10.74 16.33 4.74
N ASP A 35 -9.93 15.43 4.17
CA ASP A 35 -9.09 15.68 3.02
C ASP A 35 -9.05 14.44 2.12
N THR A 36 -9.75 14.52 0.98
CA THR A 36 -9.84 13.41 0.01
C THR A 36 -8.57 13.24 -0.83
N LYS A 37 -7.64 14.22 -0.79
CA LYS A 37 -6.40 14.23 -1.56
C LYS A 37 -5.22 14.60 -0.67
N PRO A 38 -4.82 13.71 0.25
CA PRO A 38 -3.85 14.03 1.28
C PRO A 38 -2.54 14.45 0.63
N ASN A 39 -2.04 15.61 1.03
CA ASN A 39 -0.77 16.12 0.53
C ASN A 39 0.41 15.19 0.91
N ALA A 40 1.57 15.32 0.27
CA ALA A 40 2.72 14.45 0.51
C ALA A 40 3.14 14.39 1.99
N ALA A 41 3.09 15.53 2.68
CA ALA A 41 3.35 15.60 4.12
C ALA A 41 2.33 14.80 4.96
N LEU A 42 1.04 14.89 4.62
CA LEU A 42 -0.03 14.19 5.33
C LEU A 42 0.07 12.67 5.12
N ARG A 43 0.40 12.24 3.90
CA ARG A 43 0.67 10.83 3.59
C ARG A 43 1.84 10.27 4.38
N ASN A 44 2.92 11.04 4.55
CA ASN A 44 4.07 10.61 5.37
C ASN A 44 3.71 10.54 6.85
N LYS A 45 2.92 11.49 7.37
CA LYS A 45 2.42 11.41 8.76
C LYS A 45 1.59 10.15 8.98
N LEU A 46 0.64 9.87 8.08
CA LEU A 46 -0.18 8.66 8.15
C LEU A 46 0.64 7.38 7.98
N ALA A 47 1.64 7.39 7.11
CA ALA A 47 2.56 6.26 6.94
C ALA A 47 3.29 5.94 8.25
N VAL A 48 3.80 6.95 8.96
CA VAL A 48 4.47 6.78 10.25
C VAL A 48 3.49 6.35 11.34
N GLU A 49 2.33 6.99 11.42
CA GLU A 49 1.32 6.70 12.46
C GLU A 49 0.72 5.29 12.32
N LEU A 50 0.55 4.83 11.08
CA LEU A 50 -0.04 3.53 10.78
C LEU A 50 1.01 2.44 10.58
N ASP A 51 2.30 2.71 10.71
CA ASP A 51 3.38 1.79 10.30
C ASP A 51 3.14 1.21 8.88
N MET A 52 2.72 2.09 7.98
CA MET A 52 2.44 1.81 6.58
C MET A 52 3.47 2.50 5.69
N THR A 53 3.63 2.00 4.46
CA THR A 53 4.39 2.76 3.45
C THR A 53 3.53 3.90 2.89
N SER A 54 4.15 5.03 2.56
CA SER A 54 3.49 6.17 1.90
C SER A 54 2.79 5.73 0.60
N ARG A 55 3.32 4.70 -0.06
CA ARG A 55 2.69 4.04 -1.22
C ARG A 55 1.43 3.28 -0.85
N GLY A 56 1.42 2.55 0.26
CA GLY A 56 0.23 1.87 0.78
C GLY A 56 -0.90 2.85 1.10
N VAL A 57 -0.56 3.98 1.76
CA VAL A 57 -1.49 5.09 2.00
C VAL A 57 -2.00 5.66 0.67
N GLN A 58 -1.12 5.97 -0.29
CA GLN A 58 -1.53 6.48 -1.60
C GLN A 58 -2.49 5.53 -2.34
N VAL A 59 -2.16 4.24 -2.41
CA VAL A 59 -2.99 3.23 -3.08
C VAL A 59 -4.34 3.08 -2.37
N TRP A 60 -4.37 3.19 -1.04
CA TRP A 60 -5.61 3.19 -0.28
C TRP A 60 -6.49 4.39 -0.64
N PHE A 61 -5.94 5.60 -0.63
CA PHE A 61 -6.65 6.82 -1.03
C PHE A 61 -7.08 6.80 -2.51
N GLN A 62 -6.41 6.00 -3.36
CA GLN A 62 -6.76 5.83 -4.77
C GLN A 62 -7.84 4.76 -5.00
N ASN A 63 -7.93 3.74 -4.15
CA ASN A 63 -8.92 2.66 -4.22
C ASN A 63 -10.17 2.93 -3.38
N ARG A 64 -10.13 3.95 -2.52
CA ARG A 64 -11.27 4.40 -1.73
C ARG A 64 -12.17 5.29 -2.56
#